data_AF-A0A9W6WKK4-F1
#
_entry.id   AF-A0A9W6WKK4-F1
#
_cell.length_a   1.000
_cell.length_b   1.000
_cell.length_c   1.000
_cell.angle_alpha   90.00
_cell.angle_beta   90.00
_cell.angle_gamma   90.00
#
_symmetry.space_group_name_H-M   'P 1'
#
loop_
_entity.id
_entity.type
_entity.pdbx_description
1 polymer ?
#
loop_
_entity_poly.entity_id
_entity_poly.type
_entity_poly.pdbx_seq_one_letter_code
_entity_poly.pdbx_strand_id
1 'polypeptide(L)'
;MVLGINPDLSWRDVQHLAVLATVEVNSDDPSWQNSAIEGIRYSPKFGYGKLDAEKIVTMAKDFKHLKPQAWFHSAKKIEDKDLDLKVDSRADSTVEVTEEMLANVNLEQVEHVTVVVNIDSQIRGKVGVLLTSPTGIKSVLGVERKFDKSSSGYEDWTFMSVAHWGEKGIVKIMG
;
A
#
# COMPACT_ATOMS: atom_id res chain seq x y z
N MET A 1 -25.24 10.32 -0.90
CA MET A 1 -25.62 8.91 -1.15
C MET A 1 -25.19 8.05 0.04
N VAL A 2 -23.91 7.69 0.23
CA VAL A 2 -23.44 6.83 1.34
C VAL A 2 -23.68 7.45 2.74
N LEU A 3 -23.16 8.65 2.99
CA LEU A 3 -23.38 9.36 4.27
C LEU A 3 -24.85 9.79 4.49
N GLY A 4 -25.67 9.75 3.43
CA GLY A 4 -27.11 9.95 3.57
C GLY A 4 -27.84 8.72 4.13
N ILE A 5 -27.21 7.54 4.04
CA ILE A 5 -27.71 6.27 4.57
C ILE A 5 -27.18 6.05 5.99
N ASN A 6 -25.89 6.29 6.19
CA ASN A 6 -25.25 6.18 7.49
C ASN A 6 -24.32 7.38 7.72
N PRO A 7 -24.82 8.44 8.38
CA PRO A 7 -24.05 9.67 8.60
C PRO A 7 -22.95 9.52 9.65
N ASP A 8 -22.99 8.45 10.45
CA ASP A 8 -22.02 8.23 11.54
C ASP A 8 -20.70 7.61 11.04
N LEU A 9 -20.66 7.13 9.79
CA LEU A 9 -19.45 6.57 9.18
C LEU A 9 -18.26 7.52 9.28
N SER A 10 -17.17 7.04 9.86
CA SER A 10 -15.90 7.77 9.86
C SER A 10 -15.28 7.79 8.46
N TRP A 11 -14.29 8.65 8.26
CA TRP A 11 -13.55 8.71 7.00
C TRP A 11 -12.87 7.38 6.63
N ARG A 12 -12.43 6.59 7.63
CA ARG A 12 -11.84 5.25 7.42
C ARG A 12 -12.90 4.22 7.05
N ASP A 13 -14.07 4.28 7.66
CA ASP A 13 -15.19 3.40 7.33
C ASP A 13 -15.60 3.58 5.87
N VAL A 14 -15.67 4.84 5.40
CA VAL A 14 -15.99 5.14 4.00
C VAL A 14 -14.94 4.58 3.04
N GLN A 15 -13.64 4.69 3.36
CA GLN A 15 -12.58 4.10 2.53
C GLN A 15 -12.67 2.57 2.51
N HIS A 16 -12.87 1.95 3.66
CA HIS A 16 -13.00 0.50 3.78
C HIS A 16 -14.21 -0.02 3.00
N LEU A 17 -15.36 0.64 3.13
CA LEU A 17 -16.55 0.35 2.33
C LEU A 17 -16.29 0.52 0.84
N ALA A 18 -15.56 1.56 0.43
CA ALA A 18 -15.22 1.77 -0.98
C ALA A 18 -14.37 0.63 -1.54
N VAL A 19 -13.37 0.13 -0.80
CA VAL A 19 -12.55 -1.03 -1.18
C VAL A 19 -13.43 -2.28 -1.33
N LEU A 20 -14.29 -2.57 -0.34
CA LEU A 20 -15.14 -3.76 -0.39
C LEU A 20 -16.23 -3.68 -1.47
N ALA A 21 -16.66 -2.46 -1.82
CA ALA A 21 -17.71 -2.22 -2.78
C ALA A 21 -17.21 -2.03 -4.22
N THR A 22 -15.96 -2.41 -4.53
CA THR A 22 -15.47 -2.34 -5.91
C THR A 22 -15.92 -3.52 -6.77
N VAL A 23 -15.86 -3.28 -8.08
CA VAL A 23 -15.96 -4.26 -9.15
C VAL A 23 -14.78 -4.05 -10.08
N GLU A 24 -14.09 -5.13 -10.44
CA GLU A 24 -12.96 -5.05 -11.37
C GLU A 24 -13.37 -4.49 -12.73
N VAL A 25 -12.41 -3.84 -13.39
CA VAL A 25 -12.55 -3.32 -14.74
C VAL A 25 -11.38 -3.80 -15.56
N ASN A 26 -11.61 -4.09 -16.84
CA ASN A 26 -10.57 -4.61 -17.73
C ASN A 26 -9.80 -5.77 -17.07
N SER A 27 -10.53 -6.79 -16.61
CA SER A 27 -10.00 -7.86 -15.73
C SER A 27 -8.84 -8.66 -16.33
N ASP A 28 -8.62 -8.57 -17.63
CA ASP A 28 -7.51 -9.19 -18.36
C ASP A 28 -6.22 -8.34 -18.37
N ASP A 29 -6.25 -7.10 -17.85
CA ASP A 29 -5.04 -6.26 -17.77
C ASP A 29 -4.01 -6.90 -16.82
N PRO A 30 -2.75 -7.06 -17.24
CA PRO A 30 -1.74 -7.77 -16.45
C PRO A 30 -1.29 -7.02 -15.18
N SER A 31 -1.76 -5.79 -14.96
CA SER A 31 -1.49 -5.03 -13.73
C SER A 31 -2.28 -5.53 -12.52
N TRP A 32 -3.32 -6.34 -12.72
CA TRP A 32 -4.10 -6.93 -11.63
C TRP A 32 -3.28 -7.97 -10.85
N GLN A 33 -3.31 -7.86 -9.52
CA GLN A 33 -2.71 -8.81 -8.59
C GLN A 33 -3.70 -9.15 -7.47
N ASN A 34 -3.56 -10.33 -6.87
CA ASN A 34 -4.35 -10.68 -5.69
C ASN A 34 -4.04 -9.71 -4.54
N SER A 35 -5.07 -9.33 -3.79
CA SER A 35 -4.92 -8.57 -2.54
C SER A 35 -5.10 -9.49 -1.33
N ALA A 36 -5.03 -8.92 -0.13
CA ALA A 36 -5.32 -9.65 1.11
C ALA A 36 -6.83 -9.89 1.33
N ILE A 37 -7.69 -9.26 0.52
CA ILE A 37 -9.14 -9.42 0.62
C ILE A 37 -9.59 -10.45 -0.39
N GLU A 38 -10.24 -11.51 0.10
CA GLU A 38 -10.72 -12.62 -0.74
C GLU A 38 -11.67 -12.12 -1.84
N GLY A 39 -11.42 -12.56 -3.08
CA GLY A 39 -12.23 -12.18 -4.24
C GLY A 39 -12.06 -10.74 -4.72
N ILE A 40 -11.14 -9.96 -4.13
CA ILE A 40 -10.86 -8.59 -4.56
C ILE A 40 -9.38 -8.47 -4.96
N ARG A 41 -9.12 -8.09 -6.22
CA ARG A 41 -7.77 -7.80 -6.71
C ARG A 41 -7.46 -6.31 -6.66
N TYR A 42 -6.17 -5.99 -6.70
CA TYR A 42 -5.66 -4.63 -6.77
C TYR A 42 -4.88 -4.42 -8.07
N SER A 43 -4.96 -3.22 -8.64
CA SER A 43 -4.14 -2.78 -9.76
C SER A 43 -3.58 -1.39 -9.48
N PRO A 44 -2.29 -1.11 -9.75
CA PRO A 44 -1.76 0.25 -9.69
C PRO A 44 -2.38 1.20 -10.73
N LYS A 45 -3.09 0.68 -11.75
CA LYS A 45 -3.81 1.49 -12.75
C LYS A 45 -5.25 1.78 -12.34
N PHE A 46 -5.92 0.81 -11.72
CA PHE A 46 -7.37 0.84 -11.47
C PHE A 46 -7.74 0.82 -9.98
N GLY A 47 -6.76 0.83 -9.07
CA GLY A 47 -6.99 0.59 -7.65
C GLY A 47 -7.62 -0.77 -7.42
N TYR A 48 -8.64 -0.84 -6.56
CA TYR A 48 -9.45 -2.04 -6.35
C TYR A 48 -10.55 -2.24 -7.41
N GLY A 49 -10.66 -1.35 -8.40
CA GLY A 49 -11.69 -1.37 -9.45
C GLY A 49 -12.59 -0.13 -9.42
N LYS A 50 -13.66 -0.18 -10.20
CA LYS A 50 -14.70 0.87 -10.16
C LYS A 50 -15.57 0.69 -8.93
N LEU A 51 -16.06 1.80 -8.38
CA LEU A 51 -17.01 1.77 -7.28
C LEU A 51 -18.39 1.33 -7.77
N ASP A 52 -19.00 0.37 -7.08
CA ASP A 52 -20.40 0.02 -7.27
C ASP A 52 -21.28 0.78 -6.26
N ALA A 53 -22.10 1.69 -6.80
CA ALA A 53 -22.96 2.59 -6.04
C ALA A 53 -24.03 1.85 -5.22
N GLU A 54 -24.60 0.77 -5.77
CA GLU A 54 -25.63 -0.02 -5.09
C GLU A 54 -25.01 -0.87 -3.99
N LYS A 55 -23.85 -1.49 -4.27
CA LYS A 55 -23.09 -2.28 -3.31
C LYS A 55 -22.68 -1.44 -2.10
N ILE A 56 -22.06 -0.27 -2.31
CA ILE A 56 -21.60 0.58 -1.20
C ILE A 56 -22.77 1.10 -0.35
N VAL A 57 -23.90 1.47 -0.96
CA VAL A 57 -25.10 1.91 -0.24
C VAL A 57 -25.69 0.80 0.59
N THR A 58 -25.74 -0.42 0.04
CA THR A 58 -26.26 -1.59 0.73
C THR A 58 -25.36 -1.95 1.92
N MET A 59 -24.04 -1.97 1.73
CA MET A 59 -23.08 -2.25 2.79
C MET A 59 -23.10 -1.20 3.90
N ALA A 60 -23.33 0.07 3.57
CA ALA A 60 -23.34 1.17 4.55
C ALA A 60 -24.45 1.09 5.59
N LYS A 61 -25.59 0.45 5.27
CA LYS A 61 -26.77 0.36 6.16
C LYS A 61 -26.45 -0.29 7.50
N ASP A 62 -25.70 -1.40 7.45
CA ASP A 62 -25.40 -2.24 8.61
C ASP A 62 -23.89 -2.30 8.92
N PHE A 63 -23.12 -1.36 8.37
CA PHE A 63 -21.67 -1.34 8.56
C PHE A 63 -21.32 -1.08 10.03
N LYS A 64 -20.45 -1.91 10.57
CA LYS A 64 -19.89 -1.74 11.91
C LYS A 64 -18.62 -0.93 11.82
N HIS A 65 -18.52 0.15 12.59
CA HIS A 65 -17.32 0.97 12.65
C HIS A 65 -16.06 0.16 12.87
N LEU A 66 -15.00 0.55 12.16
CA LEU A 66 -13.67 0.06 12.41
C LEU A 66 -13.22 0.46 13.83
N LYS A 67 -12.28 -0.31 14.38
CA LYS A 67 -11.58 0.08 15.62
C LYS A 67 -10.85 1.41 15.41
N PRO A 68 -10.54 2.14 16.51
CA PRO A 68 -9.70 3.35 16.44
C PRO A 68 -8.42 3.11 15.64
N GLN A 69 -7.98 4.13 14.92
CA GLN A 69 -6.79 4.04 14.08
C GLN A 69 -5.55 3.82 14.94
N ALA A 70 -4.67 2.92 14.49
CA ALA A 70 -3.37 2.65 15.07
C ALA A 70 -2.29 2.72 13.99
N TRP A 71 -1.04 2.92 14.40
CA TRP A 71 0.11 2.99 13.50
C TRP A 71 1.31 2.31 14.13
N PHE A 72 2.10 1.65 13.27
CA PHE A 72 3.39 1.09 13.62
C PHE A 72 4.47 1.78 12.78
N HIS A 73 5.50 2.31 13.44
CA HIS A 73 6.67 2.86 12.77
C HIS A 73 7.85 1.92 12.99
N SER A 74 8.42 1.40 11.91
CA SER A 74 9.65 0.64 12.00
C SER A 74 10.83 1.57 12.31
N ALA A 75 11.91 0.99 12.87
CA ALA A 75 13.18 1.71 12.93
C ALA A 75 13.65 2.09 11.52
N LYS A 76 14.31 3.25 11.39
CA LYS A 76 14.96 3.65 10.13
C LYS A 76 16.06 2.64 9.81
N LYS A 77 16.05 2.13 8.57
CA LYS A 77 17.17 1.37 8.03
C LYS A 77 17.99 2.26 7.10
N ILE A 78 19.31 2.12 7.20
CA ILE A 78 20.27 2.80 6.34
C ILE A 78 20.98 1.68 5.58
N GLU A 79 20.80 1.69 4.26
CA GLU A 79 21.58 0.85 3.37
C GLU A 79 22.60 1.75 2.66
N ASP A 80 23.87 1.60 3.00
CA ASP A 80 24.96 2.37 2.39
C ASP A 80 25.46 1.63 1.16
N LYS A 81 24.69 1.73 0.07
CA LYS A 81 24.96 1.01 -1.18
C LYS A 81 24.82 1.93 -2.39
N ASP A 82 25.93 2.15 -3.07
CA ASP A 82 25.94 2.78 -4.39
C ASP A 82 25.42 1.81 -5.45
N LEU A 83 24.48 2.30 -6.26
CA LEU A 83 23.91 1.58 -7.39
C LEU A 83 24.39 2.22 -8.70
N ASP A 84 24.92 1.40 -9.61
CA ASP A 84 25.36 1.85 -10.93
C ASP A 84 24.15 1.91 -11.88
N LEU A 85 23.88 3.10 -12.42
CA LEU A 85 22.79 3.37 -13.36
C LEU A 85 22.97 2.69 -14.74
N LYS A 86 24.18 2.20 -15.07
CA LYS A 86 24.48 1.57 -16.36
C LYS A 86 24.12 0.08 -16.41
N VAL A 87 23.89 -0.53 -15.26
CA VAL A 87 23.51 -1.94 -15.12
C VAL A 87 22.23 -2.05 -14.30
N ASP A 88 21.48 -3.13 -14.48
CA ASP A 88 20.32 -3.41 -13.63
C ASP A 88 20.83 -3.79 -12.23
N SER A 89 20.84 -2.81 -11.33
CA SER A 89 21.35 -2.95 -9.97
C SER A 89 20.25 -2.63 -8.95
N ARG A 90 20.26 -3.38 -7.84
CA ARG A 90 19.24 -3.30 -6.79
C ARG A 90 19.87 -3.28 -5.41
N ALA A 91 19.31 -2.45 -4.53
CA ALA A 91 19.53 -2.50 -3.08
C ALA A 91 18.24 -3.02 -2.44
N ASP A 92 18.38 -3.99 -1.54
CA ASP A 92 17.28 -4.59 -0.81
C ASP A 92 17.41 -4.28 0.68
N SER A 93 16.33 -3.85 1.30
CA SER A 93 16.22 -3.72 2.75
C SER A 93 14.94 -4.41 3.22
N THR A 94 15.06 -5.21 4.27
CA THR A 94 13.94 -5.95 4.85
C THR A 94 13.68 -5.45 6.25
N VAL A 95 12.44 -5.10 6.57
CA VAL A 95 12.01 -4.80 7.94
C VAL A 95 11.25 -5.99 8.49
N GLU A 96 11.66 -6.48 9.66
CA GLU A 96 10.92 -7.51 10.38
C GLU A 96 9.86 -6.85 11.27
N VAL A 97 8.63 -7.37 11.18
CA VAL A 97 7.49 -6.92 11.99
C VAL A 97 6.85 -8.16 12.59
N THR A 98 6.85 -8.24 13.92
CA THR A 98 6.32 -9.37 14.68
C THR A 98 4.89 -9.12 15.13
N GLU A 99 4.17 -10.19 15.47
CA GLU A 99 2.80 -10.09 16.00
C GLU A 99 2.77 -9.30 17.32
N GLU A 100 3.76 -9.51 18.19
CA GLU A 100 3.90 -8.78 19.46
C GLU A 100 4.06 -7.28 19.24
N MET A 101 4.88 -6.86 18.26
CA MET A 101 5.07 -5.44 17.93
C MET A 101 3.75 -4.78 17.54
N LEU A 102 2.93 -5.44 16.72
CA LEU A 102 1.65 -4.90 16.26
C LEU A 102 0.58 -4.93 17.37
N ALA A 103 0.55 -5.99 18.19
CA ALA A 103 -0.33 -6.09 19.34
C ALA A 103 -0.07 -4.96 20.35
N ASN A 104 1.20 -4.63 20.61
CA ASN A 104 1.60 -3.55 21.53
C ASN A 104 1.12 -2.16 21.10
N VAL A 105 0.82 -1.97 19.81
CA VAL A 105 0.27 -0.71 19.28
C VAL A 105 -1.19 -0.81 18.86
N ASN A 106 -1.87 -1.93 19.17
CA ASN A 106 -3.25 -2.19 18.78
C ASN A 106 -3.49 -2.10 17.25
N LEU A 107 -2.51 -2.53 16.45
CA LEU A 107 -2.64 -2.60 14.99
C LEU A 107 -3.01 -4.03 14.57
N GLU A 108 -4.26 -4.22 14.16
CA GLU A 108 -4.79 -5.54 13.79
C GLU A 108 -4.64 -5.84 12.30
N GLN A 109 -4.82 -4.83 11.47
CA GLN A 109 -4.87 -4.97 10.02
C GLN A 109 -4.33 -3.70 9.35
N VAL A 110 -3.57 -3.88 8.29
CA VAL A 110 -3.02 -2.81 7.47
C VAL A 110 -4.11 -2.17 6.63
N GLU A 111 -4.09 -0.84 6.58
CA GLU A 111 -4.92 -0.01 5.70
C GLU A 111 -4.03 0.73 4.70
N HIS A 112 -3.12 1.56 5.22
CA HIS A 112 -2.15 2.31 4.43
C HIS A 112 -0.73 1.89 4.82
N VAL A 113 0.15 1.83 3.82
CA VAL A 113 1.59 1.69 4.07
C VAL A 113 2.30 2.89 3.46
N THR A 114 3.14 3.54 4.25
CA THR A 114 4.02 4.61 3.78
C THR A 114 5.47 4.19 3.85
N VAL A 115 6.26 4.52 2.82
CA VAL A 115 7.70 4.27 2.78
C VAL A 115 8.42 5.61 2.61
N VAL A 116 9.16 6.00 3.64
CA VAL A 116 10.00 7.20 3.62
C VAL A 116 11.39 6.80 3.15
N VAL A 117 11.87 7.45 2.08
CA VAL A 117 13.18 7.16 1.50
C VAL A 117 14.05 8.41 1.42
N ASN A 118 15.34 8.20 1.58
CA ASN A 118 16.36 9.19 1.30
C ASN A 118 17.35 8.54 0.32
N ILE A 119 17.29 8.92 -0.96
CA ILE A 119 18.01 8.28 -2.06
C ILE A 119 18.63 9.36 -2.93
N ASP A 120 19.95 9.48 -2.91
CA ASP A 120 20.69 10.32 -3.84
C ASP A 120 20.68 9.71 -5.26
N SER A 121 20.61 10.56 -6.28
CA SER A 121 20.61 10.10 -7.67
C SER A 121 21.04 11.18 -8.63
N GLN A 122 21.85 10.80 -9.64
CA GLN A 122 22.18 11.68 -10.76
C GLN A 122 20.98 11.92 -11.69
N ILE A 123 20.06 10.96 -11.80
CA ILE A 123 18.87 11.02 -12.66
C ILE A 123 17.72 10.33 -11.94
N ARG A 124 16.94 11.10 -11.16
CA ARG A 124 15.83 10.58 -10.34
C ARG A 124 14.80 9.78 -11.13
N GLY A 125 14.54 10.15 -12.40
CA GLY A 125 13.62 9.41 -13.26
C GLY A 125 14.03 7.97 -13.59
N LYS A 126 15.28 7.57 -13.28
CA LYS A 126 15.77 6.19 -13.41
C LYS A 126 15.68 5.38 -12.11
N VAL A 127 15.28 6.00 -11.00
CA VAL A 127 15.19 5.32 -9.71
C VAL A 127 13.81 4.68 -9.57
N GLY A 128 13.79 3.35 -9.48
CA GLY A 128 12.61 2.57 -9.12
C GLY A 128 12.56 2.27 -7.62
N VAL A 129 11.36 2.22 -7.05
CA VAL A 129 11.15 1.79 -5.65
C VAL A 129 10.02 0.77 -5.63
N LEU A 130 10.32 -0.43 -5.13
CA LEU A 130 9.38 -1.54 -5.02
C LEU A 130 9.27 -1.96 -3.55
N LEU A 131 8.04 -1.99 -3.04
CA LEU A 131 7.72 -2.61 -1.76
C LEU A 131 7.08 -3.98 -2.02
N THR A 132 7.54 -5.02 -1.32
CA THR A 132 6.93 -6.35 -1.33
C THR A 132 6.55 -6.73 0.09
N SER A 133 5.30 -7.13 0.30
CA SER A 133 4.80 -7.54 1.61
C SER A 133 5.15 -9.01 1.93
N PRO A 134 4.98 -9.44 3.20
CA PRO A 134 5.22 -10.84 3.58
C PRO A 134 4.30 -11.85 2.86
N THR A 135 3.14 -11.41 2.38
CA THR A 135 2.22 -12.25 1.59
C THR A 135 2.51 -12.22 0.09
N GLY A 136 3.54 -11.47 -0.33
CA GLY A 136 3.98 -11.37 -1.72
C GLY A 136 3.29 -10.28 -2.54
N ILE A 137 2.42 -9.46 -1.93
CA ILE A 137 1.78 -8.31 -2.59
C ILE A 137 2.83 -7.25 -2.89
N LYS A 138 2.79 -6.69 -4.10
CA LYS A 138 3.80 -5.76 -4.60
C LYS A 138 3.21 -4.37 -4.86
N SER A 139 3.90 -3.35 -4.36
CA SER A 139 3.62 -1.94 -4.66
C SER A 139 4.80 -1.32 -5.40
N VAL A 140 4.59 -0.95 -6.65
CA VAL A 140 5.56 -0.17 -7.42
C VAL A 140 5.38 1.31 -7.03
N LEU A 141 6.18 1.77 -6.08
CA LEU A 141 6.08 3.09 -5.46
C LEU A 141 6.75 4.17 -6.33
N GLY A 142 7.93 3.86 -6.83
CA GLY A 142 8.69 4.68 -7.77
C GLY A 142 8.76 3.98 -9.12
N VAL A 143 8.26 4.63 -10.18
CA VAL A 143 8.34 4.15 -11.57
C VAL A 143 9.35 4.96 -12.37
N GLU A 144 9.87 4.37 -13.45
CA GLU A 144 10.68 5.11 -14.40
C GLU A 144 9.89 6.29 -14.98
N ARG A 145 10.49 7.49 -14.91
CA ARG A 145 9.92 8.73 -15.45
C ARG A 145 10.89 9.31 -16.45
N LYS A 146 10.70 8.97 -17.74
CA LYS A 146 11.60 9.31 -18.86
C LYS A 146 12.00 10.79 -18.96
N PHE A 147 11.14 11.69 -18.49
CA PHE A 147 11.35 13.13 -18.55
C PHE A 147 11.90 13.73 -17.26
N ASP A 148 11.98 12.97 -16.16
CA ASP A 148 12.60 13.46 -14.93
C ASP A 148 14.11 13.24 -14.95
N LYS A 149 14.83 14.33 -15.25
CA LYS A 149 16.30 14.38 -15.26
C LYS A 149 16.88 15.07 -14.01
N SER A 150 16.09 15.25 -12.96
CA SER A 150 16.56 15.88 -11.72
C SER A 150 17.68 15.06 -11.08
N SER A 151 18.71 15.74 -10.58
CA SER A 151 19.78 15.14 -9.76
C SER A 151 19.53 15.30 -8.26
N SER A 152 18.34 15.73 -7.85
CA SER A 152 18.00 15.96 -6.43
C SER A 152 17.71 14.68 -5.66
N GLY A 153 17.65 13.52 -6.33
CA GLY A 153 17.19 12.29 -5.70
C GLY A 153 15.82 12.41 -5.03
N TYR A 154 15.57 11.53 -4.07
CA TYR A 154 14.44 11.59 -3.15
C TYR A 154 14.97 11.99 -1.76
N GLU A 155 14.67 13.21 -1.33
CA GLU A 155 15.05 13.70 0.01
C GLU A 155 13.83 13.61 0.93
N ASP A 156 13.90 12.73 1.93
CA ASP A 156 12.83 12.43 2.90
C ASP A 156 11.43 12.28 2.25
N TRP A 157 11.41 11.68 1.06
CA TRP A 157 10.21 11.53 0.26
C TRP A 157 9.37 10.38 0.80
N THR A 158 8.07 10.63 1.00
CA THR A 158 7.13 9.62 1.47
C THR A 158 6.29 9.10 0.30
N PHE A 159 6.49 7.83 -0.05
CA PHE A 159 5.55 7.10 -0.89
C PHE A 159 4.42 6.50 -0.04
N MET A 160 3.27 6.24 -0.67
CA MET A 160 2.12 5.59 -0.02
C MET A 160 1.56 4.50 -0.94
N SER A 161 1.09 3.41 -0.34
CA SER A 161 0.31 2.38 -1.03
C SER A 161 -0.89 1.92 -0.20
N VAL A 162 -1.99 1.65 -0.91
CA VAL A 162 -3.17 0.96 -0.39
C VAL A 162 -3.26 -0.50 -0.88
N ALA A 163 -2.30 -0.99 -1.67
CA ALA A 163 -2.34 -2.37 -2.18
C ALA A 163 -2.34 -3.44 -1.07
N HIS A 164 -1.80 -3.06 0.09
CA HIS A 164 -1.61 -3.90 1.28
C HIS A 164 -2.81 -3.88 2.23
N TRP A 165 -3.90 -3.21 1.85
CA TRP A 165 -5.12 -3.16 2.66
C TRP A 165 -5.63 -4.58 2.92
N GLY A 166 -5.86 -4.93 4.19
CA GLY A 166 -6.25 -6.29 4.55
C GLY A 166 -5.12 -7.14 5.14
N GLU A 167 -3.87 -6.79 4.92
CA GLU A 167 -2.76 -7.61 5.42
C GLU A 167 -2.62 -7.52 6.93
N LYS A 168 -2.20 -8.61 7.58
CA LYS A 168 -1.81 -8.59 9.00
C LYS A 168 -0.49 -7.85 9.26
N GLY A 169 0.33 -7.64 8.22
CA GLY A 169 1.62 -6.94 8.33
C GLY A 169 2.76 -7.71 9.00
N ILE A 170 2.57 -8.98 9.35
CA ILE A 170 3.56 -9.82 10.04
C ILE A 170 4.43 -10.64 9.09
N VAL A 171 5.73 -10.70 9.37
CA VAL A 171 6.66 -11.67 8.77
C VAL A 171 6.66 -12.92 9.66
N LYS A 172 6.20 -14.07 9.15
CA LYS A 172 6.32 -15.34 9.89
C LYS A 172 7.71 -15.93 9.65
N ILE A 173 8.55 -15.98 10.68
CA ILE A 173 9.69 -16.89 10.69
C ILE A 173 9.13 -18.29 10.97
N MET A 174 9.08 -19.15 9.95
CA MET A 174 8.86 -20.57 10.17
C MET A 174 10.17 -21.13 10.74
N GLY A 175 10.12 -21.58 12.00
CA GLY A 175 11.23 -22.27 12.67
C GLY A 175 11.48 -23.67 12.14
#